data_AF-A0A9E0WF68-F1
#
_entry.id   AF-A0A9E0WF68-F1
#
_cell.length_a   1.000
_cell.length_b   1.000
_cell.length_c   1.000
_cell.angle_alpha   90.00
_cell.angle_beta   90.00
_cell.angle_gamma   90.00
#
_symmetry.space_group_name_H-M   'P 1'
#
loop_
_entity.id
_entity.type
_entity.pdbx_description
1 polymer ?
#
loop_
_entity_poly.entity_id
_entity_poly.type
_entity_poly.pdbx_seq_one_letter_code
_entity_poly.pdbx_strand_id
1 'polypeptide(L)'
;HGPDFANVMARTGLDEAALIAAHTAGVYKVDMIGFTPGFAYLSGLDAALNVPRLERPRTHVPAGSVGISGTYCGLYALPGPGGWPLIGRTDMTLFDRSGAAPFLIQPGDTIRFTPI
;
A
#
# COMPACT_ATOMS: atom_id res chain seq x y z
N HIS A 1 9.18 -7.92 1.61
CA HIS A 1 9.41 -6.66 2.36
C HIS A 1 8.17 -6.14 3.13
N GLY A 2 7.25 -7.01 3.56
CA GLY A 2 6.06 -6.63 4.35
C GLY A 2 6.12 -7.18 5.77
N PRO A 3 6.42 -6.38 6.81
CA PRO A 3 6.54 -6.90 8.18
C PRO A 3 5.22 -7.44 8.76
N ASP A 4 4.06 -7.09 8.19
CA ASP A 4 2.76 -7.57 8.68
C ASP A 4 2.21 -8.72 7.84
N PHE A 5 2.95 -9.20 6.86
CA PHE A 5 2.48 -10.21 5.92
C PHE A 5 1.96 -11.47 6.64
N ALA A 6 2.70 -11.96 7.64
CA ALA A 6 2.27 -13.08 8.48
C ALA A 6 1.00 -12.78 9.30
N ASN A 7 0.82 -11.55 9.78
CA ASN A 7 -0.38 -11.15 10.51
C ASN A 7 -1.60 -11.11 9.58
N VAL A 8 -1.43 -10.59 8.36
CA VAL A 8 -2.49 -10.54 7.35
C VAL A 8 -2.90 -11.95 6.94
N MET A 9 -1.94 -12.87 6.70
CA MET A 9 -2.24 -14.28 6.45
C MET A 9 -3.06 -14.89 7.60
N ALA A 10 -2.64 -14.69 8.86
CA ALA A 10 -3.36 -15.23 10.01
C ALA A 10 -4.80 -14.68 10.15
N ARG A 11 -5.04 -13.42 9.77
CA ARG A 11 -6.37 -12.78 9.84
C ARG A 11 -7.29 -13.18 8.68
N THR A 12 -6.72 -13.40 7.51
CA THR A 12 -7.48 -13.69 6.27
C THR A 12 -7.64 -15.19 6.03
N GLY A 13 -6.80 -16.03 6.64
CA GLY A 13 -6.71 -17.45 6.36
C GLY A 13 -6.03 -17.78 5.04
N LEU A 14 -5.48 -16.78 4.34
CA LEU A 14 -4.73 -16.97 3.09
C LEU A 14 -3.30 -17.39 3.38
N ASP A 15 -2.77 -18.27 2.55
CA ASP A 15 -1.33 -18.50 2.49
C ASP A 15 -0.63 -17.37 1.70
N GLU A 16 0.70 -17.45 1.64
CA GLU A 16 1.51 -16.39 1.03
C GLU A 16 1.25 -16.24 -0.46
N ALA A 17 1.13 -17.35 -1.19
CA ALA A 17 0.87 -17.33 -2.62
C ALA A 17 -0.51 -16.75 -2.92
N ALA A 18 -1.54 -17.13 -2.14
CA ALA A 18 -2.89 -16.64 -2.29
C ALA A 18 -3.00 -15.14 -1.95
N LEU A 19 -2.30 -14.67 -0.92
CA LEU A 19 -2.28 -13.25 -0.55
C LEU A 19 -1.61 -12.41 -1.66
N ILE A 20 -0.44 -12.83 -2.17
CA ILE A 20 0.23 -12.16 -3.29
C ILE A 20 -0.67 -12.17 -4.53
N ALA A 21 -1.28 -13.31 -4.86
CA ALA A 21 -2.17 -13.43 -6.01
C ALA A 21 -3.38 -12.52 -5.89
N ALA A 22 -4.06 -12.49 -4.73
CA ALA A 22 -5.20 -11.62 -4.49
C ALA A 22 -4.83 -10.14 -4.64
N HIS A 23 -3.68 -9.72 -4.10
CA HIS A 23 -3.24 -8.34 -4.19
C HIS A 23 -2.83 -7.95 -5.63
N THR A 24 -2.11 -8.83 -6.33
CA THR A 24 -1.56 -8.52 -7.66
C THR A 24 -2.59 -8.69 -8.79
N ALA A 25 -3.67 -9.44 -8.54
CA ALA A 25 -4.82 -9.51 -9.44
C ALA A 25 -5.63 -8.20 -9.44
N GLY A 26 -5.55 -7.41 -8.37
CA GLY A 26 -6.26 -6.14 -8.22
C GLY A 26 -5.91 -5.12 -9.31
N VAL A 27 -6.94 -4.39 -9.77
CA VAL A 27 -6.79 -3.19 -10.59
C VAL A 27 -7.17 -2.02 -9.72
N TYR A 28 -6.17 -1.25 -9.32
CA TYR A 28 -6.30 -0.21 -8.31
C TYR A 28 -6.55 1.14 -8.93
N LYS A 29 -7.46 1.93 -8.37
CA LYS A 29 -7.67 3.32 -8.79
C LYS A 29 -7.17 4.28 -7.73
N VAL A 30 -6.41 5.28 -8.12
CA VAL A 30 -5.99 6.35 -7.20
C VAL A 30 -7.18 7.25 -6.92
N ASP A 31 -7.80 7.09 -5.76
CA ASP A 31 -8.95 7.90 -5.36
C ASP A 31 -8.52 9.26 -4.82
N MET A 32 -7.42 9.29 -4.06
CA MET A 32 -6.89 10.50 -3.44
C MET A 32 -5.39 10.40 -3.22
N ILE A 33 -4.70 11.54 -3.35
CA ILE A 33 -3.35 11.74 -2.83
C ILE A 33 -3.43 12.76 -1.68
N GLY A 34 -2.95 12.39 -0.49
CA GLY A 34 -3.10 13.19 0.73
C GLY A 34 -2.56 12.43 1.96
N PHE A 35 -2.72 12.98 3.17
CA PHE A 35 -2.02 12.59 4.42
C PHE A 35 -0.55 13.04 4.47
N THR A 36 0.26 12.64 3.50
CA THR A 36 1.59 13.20 3.22
C THR A 36 1.76 13.38 1.72
N PRO A 37 2.71 14.23 1.25
CA PRO A 37 3.00 14.33 -0.18
C PRO A 37 3.26 12.96 -0.80
N GLY A 38 2.42 12.57 -1.76
CA GLY A 38 2.53 11.33 -2.51
C GLY A 38 1.92 10.10 -1.83
N PHE A 39 1.39 10.20 -0.61
CA PHE A 39 0.63 9.07 -0.06
C PHE A 39 -0.68 8.91 -0.84
N ALA A 40 -0.85 7.74 -1.46
CA ALA A 40 -1.99 7.46 -2.32
C ALA A 40 -2.94 6.45 -1.67
N TYR A 41 -4.23 6.80 -1.69
CA TYR A 41 -5.34 5.92 -1.32
C TYR A 41 -5.87 5.25 -2.59
N LEU A 42 -5.82 3.92 -2.61
CA LEU A 42 -6.17 3.12 -3.76
C LEU A 42 -7.40 2.26 -3.47
N SER A 43 -8.49 2.47 -4.20
CA SER A 43 -9.62 1.52 -4.21
C SER A 43 -9.31 0.32 -5.13
N GLY A 44 -10.12 -0.74 -5.01
CA GLY A 44 -9.94 -1.98 -5.79
C GLY A 44 -9.20 -3.10 -5.05
N LEU A 45 -8.98 -2.94 -3.73
CA LEU A 45 -8.48 -4.02 -2.88
C LEU A 45 -9.50 -5.16 -2.82
N ASP A 46 -9.02 -6.39 -3.02
CA ASP A 46 -9.83 -7.61 -2.87
C ASP A 46 -10.42 -7.67 -1.45
N ALA A 47 -11.71 -8.01 -1.34
CA ALA A 47 -12.40 -8.12 -0.07
C ALA A 47 -11.78 -9.19 0.85
N ALA A 48 -11.13 -10.22 0.29
CA ALA A 48 -10.39 -11.23 1.04
C ALA A 48 -9.16 -10.67 1.78
N LEU A 49 -8.66 -9.49 1.37
CA LEU A 49 -7.54 -8.79 2.01
C LEU A 49 -7.98 -7.73 3.02
N ASN A 50 -9.27 -7.61 3.30
CA ASN A 50 -9.77 -6.61 4.23
C ASN A 50 -9.33 -6.93 5.67
N VAL A 51 -8.41 -6.11 6.18
CA VAL A 51 -7.91 -6.18 7.55
C VAL A 51 -8.00 -4.82 8.25
N PRO A 52 -8.22 -4.78 9.58
CA PRO A 52 -8.22 -3.53 10.32
C PRO A 52 -6.82 -2.92 10.37
N ARG A 53 -6.75 -1.64 10.73
CA ARG A 53 -5.50 -0.97 11.08
C ARG A 53 -4.83 -1.67 12.27
N LEU A 54 -3.53 -1.49 12.39
CA LEU A 54 -2.79 -1.89 13.59
C LEU A 54 -3.32 -1.13 14.81
N GLU A 55 -3.46 -1.84 15.93
CA GLU A 55 -3.87 -1.25 17.21
C GLU A 55 -2.91 -0.14 17.67
N ARG A 56 -1.62 -0.35 17.42
CA ARG A 56 -0.55 0.62 17.69
C ARG A 56 0.14 1.00 16.38
N PRO A 57 -0.06 2.21 15.85
CA PRO A 57 0.63 2.68 14.66
C PRO A 57 2.15 2.64 14.84
N ARG A 58 2.87 2.37 13.75
CA ARG A 58 4.32 2.54 13.71
C ARG A 58 4.66 4.02 13.74
N THR A 59 5.72 4.37 14.47
CA THR A 59 6.33 5.70 14.41
C THR A 59 7.11 5.91 13.11
N HIS A 60 7.56 4.81 12.47
CA HIS A 60 8.30 4.84 11.23
C HIS A 60 7.88 3.70 10.30
N VAL A 61 7.40 4.09 9.12
CA VAL A 61 7.14 3.29 7.94
C VAL A 61 8.10 3.78 6.85
N PRO A 62 8.87 2.89 6.19
CA PRO A 62 9.75 3.29 5.10
C PRO A 62 8.98 3.86 3.89
N ALA A 63 9.64 4.74 3.11
CA ALA A 63 9.13 5.10 1.80
C ALA A 63 9.03 3.88 0.87
N GLY A 64 8.10 3.94 -0.07
CA GLY A 64 7.75 2.85 -0.97
C GLY A 64 6.89 1.76 -0.33
N SER A 65 6.60 1.81 0.98
CA SER A 65 5.80 0.76 1.62
C SER A 65 4.40 0.65 1.02
N VAL A 66 3.93 -0.59 0.88
CA VAL A 66 2.58 -0.94 0.45
C VAL A 66 1.82 -1.44 1.67
N GLY A 67 0.78 -0.71 2.07
CA GLY A 67 -0.10 -1.06 3.17
C GLY A 67 -1.51 -1.35 2.72
N ILE A 68 -2.26 -2.10 3.51
CA ILE A 68 -3.68 -2.36 3.28
C ILE A 68 -4.49 -2.09 4.54
N SER A 69 -5.69 -1.52 4.40
CA SER A 69 -6.62 -1.42 5.52
C SER A 69 -8.05 -1.15 5.04
N GLY A 70 -9.01 -1.87 5.62
CA GLY A 70 -10.40 -1.78 5.16
C GLY A 70 -10.48 -2.21 3.69
N THR A 71 -11.06 -1.35 2.85
CA THR A 71 -11.19 -1.57 1.40
C THR A 71 -10.11 -0.88 0.57
N TYR A 72 -9.07 -0.35 1.21
CA TYR A 72 -8.03 0.44 0.54
C TYR A 72 -6.66 -0.24 0.57
N CYS A 73 -5.94 -0.11 -0.53
CA CYS A 73 -4.49 -0.22 -0.57
C CYS A 73 -3.88 1.19 -0.46
N GLY A 74 -2.74 1.30 0.21
CA GLY A 74 -2.05 2.55 0.52
C GLY A 74 -0.60 2.48 0.07
N LEU A 75 -0.14 3.54 -0.59
CA LEU A 75 1.26 3.68 -1.00
C LEU A 75 1.93 4.80 -0.22
N TYR A 76 2.96 4.47 0.55
CA TYR A 76 3.72 5.42 1.36
C TYR A 76 4.85 6.04 0.52
N ALA A 77 4.64 7.23 -0.06
CA ALA A 77 5.69 7.89 -0.85
C ALA A 77 6.87 8.41 -0.03
N LEU A 78 6.63 8.78 1.22
CA LEU A 78 7.61 9.33 2.15
C LEU A 78 7.67 8.49 3.42
N PRO A 79 8.83 8.47 4.12
CA PRO A 79 8.91 7.81 5.41
C PRO A 79 8.13 8.59 6.47
N GLY A 80 7.51 7.91 7.41
CA GLY A 80 6.74 8.57 8.46
C GLY A 80 5.89 7.60 9.30
N PRO A 81 5.08 8.09 10.24
CA PRO A 81 4.23 7.23 11.04
C PRO A 81 3.09 6.63 10.20
N GLY A 82 2.69 5.40 10.51
CA GLY A 82 1.66 4.68 9.75
C GLY A 82 1.09 3.50 10.51
N GLY A 83 -0.23 3.32 10.41
CA GLY A 83 -0.95 2.26 11.12
C GLY A 83 -1.53 1.19 10.23
N TRP A 84 -1.16 1.12 8.95
CA TRP A 84 -1.69 0.10 8.05
C TRP A 84 -0.76 -1.12 8.09
N PRO A 85 -1.31 -2.34 8.17
CA PRO A 85 -0.56 -3.55 7.89
C PRO A 85 0.21 -3.43 6.57
N LEU A 86 1.52 -3.61 6.62
CA LEU A 86 2.44 -3.51 5.49
C LEU A 86 2.71 -4.89 4.90
N ILE A 87 2.35 -5.05 3.63
CA ILE A 87 2.46 -6.32 2.89
C ILE A 87 3.57 -6.31 1.84
N GLY A 88 4.16 -5.16 1.54
CA GLY A 88 5.21 -5.06 0.54
C GLY A 88 5.91 -3.71 0.53
N ARG A 89 6.80 -3.55 -0.45
CA ARG A 89 7.49 -2.29 -0.73
C ARG A 89 7.82 -2.23 -2.22
N THR A 90 7.72 -1.04 -2.81
CA THR A 90 8.24 -0.73 -4.14
C THR A 90 9.53 0.08 -4.00
N ASP A 91 10.44 -0.10 -4.96
CA ASP A 91 11.66 0.71 -5.07
C ASP A 91 11.46 1.96 -5.96
N MET A 92 10.24 2.15 -6.49
CA MET A 92 9.89 3.34 -7.26
C MET A 92 9.84 4.59 -6.39
N THR A 93 10.40 5.70 -6.89
CA THR A 93 10.26 7.01 -6.28
C THR A 93 8.87 7.58 -6.59
N LEU A 94 7.97 7.51 -5.61
CA LEU A 94 6.58 7.96 -5.75
C LEU A 94 6.42 9.49 -5.66
N PHE A 95 7.33 10.15 -4.93
CA PHE A 95 7.38 11.61 -4.79
C PHE A 95 8.83 12.11 -4.76
N ASP A 96 9.14 13.09 -5.61
CA ASP A 96 10.42 13.80 -5.63
C ASP A 96 10.18 15.30 -5.84
N ARG A 97 10.38 16.10 -4.79
CA ARG A 97 10.19 17.55 -4.83
C ARG A 97 11.07 18.25 -5.88
N SER A 98 12.23 17.68 -6.21
CA SER A 98 13.19 18.29 -7.14
C SER A 98 12.94 17.93 -8.61
N GLY A 99 12.10 16.93 -8.87
CA GLY A 99 11.79 16.46 -10.21
C GLY A 99 10.85 17.38 -10.99
N ALA A 100 10.92 17.30 -12.33
CA ALA A 100 10.02 18.04 -13.22
C ALA A 100 8.55 17.60 -13.09
N ALA A 101 8.32 16.35 -12.67
CA ALA A 101 7.02 15.81 -12.28
C ALA A 101 7.11 15.28 -10.85
N PRO A 102 6.79 16.09 -9.82
CA PRO A 102 7.07 15.72 -8.44
C PRO A 102 6.29 14.52 -7.90
N PHE A 103 5.17 14.17 -8.53
CA PHE A 103 4.35 13.03 -8.17
C PHE A 103 4.36 12.03 -9.33
N LEU A 104 4.76 10.78 -9.06
CA LEU A 104 4.75 9.73 -10.08
C LEU A 104 3.34 9.30 -10.45
N ILE A 105 2.42 9.31 -9.49
CA ILE A 105 1.02 8.91 -9.64
C ILE A 105 0.11 10.08 -9.29
N GLN A 106 -1.07 10.14 -9.91
CA GLN A 106 -2.06 11.19 -9.76
C GLN A 106 -3.47 10.62 -9.49
N PRO A 107 -4.38 11.37 -8.83
CA PRO A 107 -5.77 10.96 -8.71
C PRO A 107 -6.40 10.65 -10.07
N GLY A 108 -7.10 9.53 -10.17
CA GLY A 108 -7.67 9.02 -11.42
C GLY A 108 -6.79 7.98 -12.13
N ASP A 109 -5.50 7.89 -11.81
CA ASP A 109 -4.63 6.86 -12.37
C ASP A 109 -5.08 5.45 -11.98
N THR A 110 -4.74 4.49 -12.84
CA THR A 110 -4.93 3.07 -12.59
C THR A 110 -3.60 2.39 -12.36
N ILE A 111 -3.47 1.64 -11.27
CA ILE A 111 -2.25 0.98 -10.82
C ILE A 111 -2.47 -0.53 -10.82
N ARG A 112 -1.43 -1.27 -11.23
CA ARG A 112 -1.33 -2.71 -10.99
C ARG A 112 -0.01 -3.00 -10.30
N PHE A 113 -0.04 -3.94 -9.37
CA PHE A 113 1.15 -4.39 -8.66
C PHE A 113 1.73 -5.64 -9.33
N THR A 114 3.05 -5.68 -9.47
CA THR A 114 3.78 -6.85 -9.97
C THR A 114 4.81 -7.25 -8.91
N PRO A 115 4.81 -8.51 -8.45
CA PRO A 115 5.81 -9.00 -7.52
C PRO A 115 7.17 -9.13 -8.23
N ILE A 116 8.26 -8.85 -7.50
CA ILE A 116 9.65 -8.90 -7.97
C ILE A 116 10.52 -9.73 -7.03
#